data_AF-W1XSL5-F1
#
_entry.id   AF-W1XSL5-F1
#
_cell.length_a   1.000
_cell.length_b   1.000
_cell.length_c   1.000
_cell.angle_alpha   90.00
_cell.angle_beta   90.00
_cell.angle_gamma   90.00
#
_symmetry.space_group_name_H-M   'P 1'
#
loop_
_entity.id
_entity.type
_entity.pdbx_description
1 polymer ?
#
loop_
_entity_poly.entity_id
_entity_poly.type
_entity_poly.pdbx_seq_one_letter_code
_entity_poly.pdbx_strand_id
1 'polypeptide(L)' 'IAIEYLYKYIKKFDVNLLAGKNGLNNKVRWTHIVENEEIAGFIQAEELLFTTGVSIKDDTTLLNIINIA' A
#
# COMPACT_ATOMS: atom_id res chain seq x y z
N ILE A 1 -7.08 10.46 7.19
CA ILE A 1 -8.19 10.36 6.22
C ILE A 1 -8.52 8.88 5.99
N ALA A 2 -9.77 8.48 5.73
CA ALA A 2 -10.05 7.07 5.43
C ALA A 2 -9.61 6.72 4.00
N ILE A 3 -9.07 5.52 3.79
CA ILE A 3 -8.56 5.06 2.47
C ILE A 3 -9.66 5.15 1.40
N GLU A 4 -10.92 4.91 1.75
CA GLU A 4 -12.06 4.97 0.83
C GLU A 4 -12.17 6.32 0.09
N TYR A 5 -11.83 7.43 0.76
CA TYR A 5 -11.84 8.75 0.12
C TYR A 5 -10.75 8.87 -0.96
N LEU A 6 -9.54 8.39 -0.64
CA LEU A 6 -8.42 8.33 -1.58
C LEU A 6 -8.74 7.43 -2.77
N TYR A 7 -9.27 6.23 -2.51
CA TYR A 7 -9.63 5.27 -3.54
C TYR A 7 -10.70 5.83 -4.51
N LYS A 8 -11.75 6.48 -3.99
CA LYS A 8 -12.76 7.16 -4.81
C LYS A 8 -12.14 8.26 -5.69
N TYR A 9 -11.18 9.02 -5.16
CA TYR A 9 -10.52 10.11 -5.89
C TYR A 9 -9.65 9.61 -7.06
N ILE A 10 -8.91 8.51 -6.85
CA ILE A 10 -7.98 7.96 -7.85
C ILE A 10 -8.64 7.01 -8.86
N LYS A 11 -9.89 6.60 -8.64
CA LYS A 11 -10.61 5.67 -9.51
C LYS A 11 -10.66 6.11 -10.98
N LYS A 12 -10.61 7.42 -11.23
CA LYS A 12 -10.53 8.02 -12.58
C LYS A 12 -9.23 7.73 -13.34
N PHE A 13 -8.23 7.15 -12.68
CA PHE A 13 -6.94 6.75 -13.25
C PHE A 13 -6.84 5.23 -13.43
N ASP A 14 -7.99 4.53 -13.56
CA ASP A 14 -8.07 3.08 -13.79
C ASP A 14 -7.36 2.22 -12.72
N VAL A 15 -7.34 2.71 -11.47
CA VAL A 15 -6.79 1.97 -10.33
C VAL A 15 -7.76 0.88 -9.88
N ASN A 16 -7.27 -0.36 -9.83
CA ASN A 16 -8.03 -1.53 -9.40
C ASN A 16 -7.74 -1.90 -7.94
N LEU A 17 -8.79 -2.19 -7.18
CA LEU A 17 -8.67 -2.75 -5.83
C LEU A 17 -8.61 -4.27 -5.94
N LEU A 18 -7.42 -4.84 -5.80
CA LEU A 18 -7.20 -6.29 -5.93
C LEU A 18 -7.52 -7.05 -4.63
N ALA A 19 -7.34 -6.41 -3.47
CA ALA A 19 -7.56 -7.01 -2.15
C ALA A 19 -7.90 -5.94 -1.10
N GLY A 20 -8.19 -6.35 0.14
CA GLY A 20 -8.29 -5.41 1.28
C GLY A 20 -9.54 -4.53 1.32
N LYS A 21 -10.60 -4.87 0.59
CA LYS A 21 -11.87 -4.10 0.56
C LYS A 21 -12.44 -3.77 1.95
N ASN A 22 -12.31 -4.70 2.90
CA ASN A 22 -12.82 -4.52 4.26
C ASN A 22 -11.98 -3.53 5.09
N GLY A 23 -10.78 -3.17 4.65
CA GLY A 23 -9.89 -2.21 5.31
C GLY A 23 -9.98 -0.78 4.76
N LEU A 24 -10.86 -0.49 3.80
CA LEU A 24 -10.96 0.85 3.20
C LEU A 24 -11.40 1.95 4.18
N ASN A 25 -12.03 1.57 5.29
CA ASN A 25 -12.42 2.50 6.36
C ASN A 25 -11.25 2.83 7.32
N ASN A 26 -10.10 2.16 7.19
CA ASN A 26 -8.92 2.44 8.00
C ASN A 26 -8.42 3.87 7.78
N LYS A 27 -7.95 4.48 8.86
CA LYS A 27 -7.35 5.81 8.82
C LYS A 27 -5.91 5.72 8.31
N VAL A 28 -5.55 6.70 7.50
CA VAL A 28 -4.17 6.98 7.09
C VAL A 28 -3.73 8.28 7.76
N ARG A 29 -2.56 8.24 8.40
CA ARG A 29 -1.83 9.36 9.00
C ARG A 29 -0.67 9.82 8.13
N TRP A 30 0.09 8.88 7.56
CA TRP A 30 1.30 9.17 6.80
C TRP A 30 1.37 8.32 5.53
N THR A 31 2.14 8.79 4.55
CA THR A 31 2.42 8.06 3.31
C THR A 31 3.92 7.84 3.15
N HIS A 32 4.33 6.67 2.68
CA HIS A 32 5.75 6.36 2.42
C HIS A 32 5.91 5.67 1.06
N ILE A 33 7.04 5.93 0.38
CA ILE A 33 7.41 5.17 -0.83
C ILE A 33 8.38 4.07 -0.41
N VAL A 34 8.01 2.82 -0.67
CA VAL A 34 8.78 1.62 -0.32
C VAL A 34 9.19 0.92 -1.59
N GLU A 35 10.51 0.72 -1.73
CA GLU A 35 11.10 0.06 -2.89
C GLU A 35 11.66 -1.33 -2.56
N ASN A 36 11.77 -1.71 -1.29
CA ASN A 36 12.26 -3.02 -0.87
C ASN A 36 11.79 -3.38 0.55
N GLU A 37 12.08 -4.62 0.96
CA GLU A 37 11.69 -5.18 2.26
C GLU A 37 12.36 -4.48 3.46
N GLU A 38 13.56 -3.92 3.27
CA GLU A 38 14.31 -3.26 4.35
C GLU A 38 13.58 -2.02 4.87
N ILE A 39 13.03 -1.22 3.95
CA ILE A 39 12.25 -0.02 4.31
C ILE A 39 10.88 -0.41 4.87
N ALA A 40 10.28 -1.51 4.40
CA ALA A 40 9.00 -2.00 4.91
C ALA A 40 9.04 -2.34 6.42
N GLY A 41 10.20 -2.77 6.94
CA GLY A 41 10.38 -3.12 8.35
C GLY A 41 10.27 -1.97 9.34
N PHE A 42 10.29 -0.71 8.87
CA PHE A 42 10.19 0.48 9.72
C PHE A 42 8.78 1.08 9.77
N ILE A 43 7.83 0.49 9.05
CA ILE A 43 6.48 1.03 8.89
C ILE A 43 5.66 0.85 10.16
N GLN A 44 4.88 1.87 10.51
CA GLN A 44 4.00 1.87 11.68
C GLN A 44 2.52 1.76 11.28
N ALA A 45 1.67 1.57 12.28
CA ALA A 45 0.23 1.52 12.08
C ALA A 45 -0.32 2.84 11.50
N GLU A 46 -1.40 2.74 10.73
CA GLU A 46 -2.06 3.87 10.05
C GLU A 46 -1.20 4.56 8.96
N GLU A 47 -0.23 3.85 8.38
CA GLU A 47 0.52 4.32 7.21
C GLU A 47 -0.02 3.76 5.88
N LEU A 48 0.17 4.51 4.79
CA LEU A 48 -0.13 4.09 3.43
C LEU A 48 1.17 4.00 2.62
N LEU A 49 1.47 2.80 2.14
CA LEU A 49 2.68 2.53 1.37
C LEU A 49 2.40 2.60 -0.13
N PHE A 50 3.31 3.25 -0.85
CA PHE A 50 3.37 3.25 -2.30
C PHE A 50 4.62 2.52 -2.73
N THR A 51 4.52 1.72 -3.80
CA THR A 51 5.69 1.12 -4.44
C THR A 51 5.63 1.41 -5.93
N THR A 52 6.79 1.67 -6.53
CA THR A 52 6.93 1.87 -7.99
C THR A 52 6.96 0.53 -8.74
N GLY A 53 7.12 -0.58 -8.01
CA GLY A 53 7.27 -1.91 -8.58
C GLY A 53 8.65 -2.21 -9.17
N VAL A 54 9.58 -1.25 -9.18
CA VAL A 54 10.90 -1.40 -9.83
C VAL A 54 11.71 -2.59 -9.28
N SER A 55 11.57 -2.88 -7.99
CA SER A 55 12.26 -3.98 -7.32
C SER A 55 11.43 -5.25 -7.17
N ILE A 56 10.17 -5.26 -7.63
CA ILE A 56 9.25 -6.40 -7.49
C ILE A 56 9.48 -7.34 -8.68
N LYS A 57 10.14 -8.46 -8.42
CA LYS A 57 10.51 -9.44 -9.46
C LYS A 57 9.39 -10.46 -9.72
N ASP A 58 8.66 -10.79 -8.67
CA ASP A 58 7.62 -11.80 -8.66
C ASP A 58 6.65 -11.56 -7.48
N ASP A 59 5.59 -12.37 -7.41
CA ASP A 59 4.60 -12.32 -6.35
C ASP A 59 5.22 -12.54 -4.96
N THR A 60 6.30 -13.34 -4.86
CA THR A 60 6.99 -13.58 -3.58
C THR A 60 7.56 -12.29 -3.02
N THR A 61 8.22 -11.50 -3.87
CA THR A 61 8.82 -10.21 -3.48
C THR A 61 7.75 -9.23 -3.02
N LEU A 62 6.61 -9.17 -3.71
CA LEU A 62 5.47 -8.34 -3.31
C LEU A 62 4.87 -8.81 -1.98
N LEU A 63 4.67 -10.11 -1.81
CA LEU A 63 4.10 -10.69 -0.60
C LEU A 63 5.00 -10.49 0.61
N ASN A 64 6.32 -10.52 0.45
CA ASN A 64 7.24 -10.19 1.54
C ASN A 64 7.03 -8.76 2.06
N ILE A 65 6.90 -7.78 1.16
CA ILE A 65 6.60 -6.39 1.54
C ILE A 65 5.26 -6.29 2.27
N ILE A 66 4.23 -7.00 1.80
CA ILE A 66 2.88 -6.99 2.41
C ILE A 66 2.88 -7.66 3.78
N ASN A 67 3.66 -8.73 3.99
CA ASN A 67 3.66 -9.49 5.24
C ASN A 67 4.51 -8.84 6.36
N ILE A 68 5.43 -7.95 6.01
CA ILE A 68 6.26 -7.21 6.96
C ILE A 68 5.52 -5.98 7.50
N ALA A 69 4.72 -5.32 6.65
CA ALA A 69 3.95 -4.12 6.97
C ALA A 69 2.60 -4.44 7.65
#